data_AF-A0A7H4MIG0-F1
#
_entry.id   AF-A0A7H4MIG0-F1
#
_cell.length_a   1.000
_cell.length_b   1.000
_cell.length_c   1.000
_cell.angle_alpha   90.00
_cell.angle_beta   90.00
_cell.angle_gamma   90.00
#
_symmetry.space_group_name_H-M   'P 1'
#
loop_
_entity.id
_entity.type
_entity.pdbx_description
1 polymer ?
#
loop_
_entity_poly.entity_id
_entity_poly.type
_entity_poly.pdbx_seq_one_letter_code
_entity_poly.pdbx_strand_id
1 'polypeptide(L)'
;MEYFYLIKATQKSGKADAVIWRTNKSEARALLQLDVDLEDAGIETGRGKDYQKPIRTDFPVFNDLPAEGVLDYSWCERYQLGDDSRTWTQKPGQAPADVHHGDDAGVTSEAVTVEQVDANTTVDAVQDETVEAFGSDEYQDDSSALFNVAELPFRAQLLAQYMAEERHVYHISMPHRQELSALEMDTDNAAVQDLILAAENVPEIKKYDMPALWKFTSANKKVFPEGKRHELGKRIQFAKLWFATNAIDRGILTREWAAGNCISSVLKTDAGTNAGGGNETDRNPDYTHTLDTLDVEIALATMPMDFDIYNFPASIHRRAKEIVQKKESPFKEWSAALRKVAGILDYSRAAIFALIRGATSDIHHFPVSLQTYINANLIEHKHDAPSAETP
;
A
#
# COMPACT_ATOMS: atom_id res chain seq x y z
N MET A 1 19.28 -7.83 15.49
CA MET A 1 19.35 -7.06 16.75
C MET A 1 20.40 -5.99 16.55
N GLU A 2 20.11 -4.77 16.99
CA GLU A 2 21.08 -3.68 16.92
C GLU A 2 21.96 -3.67 18.17
N TYR A 3 23.23 -3.34 17.98
CA TYR A 3 24.22 -3.27 19.04
C TYR A 3 24.96 -1.94 18.90
N PHE A 4 24.89 -1.13 19.95
CA PHE A 4 25.56 0.17 20.04
C PHE A 4 26.68 0.13 21.07
N TYR A 5 27.85 0.65 20.72
CA TYR A 5 29.04 0.60 21.55
C TYR A 5 29.66 1.98 21.72
N LEU A 6 30.05 2.29 22.96
CA LEU A 6 30.88 3.43 23.31
C LEU A 6 32.34 2.98 23.45
N ILE A 7 33.23 3.62 22.71
CA ILE A 7 34.68 3.44 22.78
C ILE A 7 35.27 4.66 23.48
N LYS A 8 35.40 4.54 24.80
CA LYS A 8 35.86 5.64 25.65
C LYS A 8 37.38 5.80 25.58
N ALA A 9 37.86 6.99 25.26
CA ALA A 9 39.26 7.34 25.32
C ALA A 9 39.74 7.36 26.77
N THR A 10 41.02 7.05 26.98
CA THR A 10 41.64 7.19 28.29
C THR A 10 41.99 8.66 28.56
N GLN A 11 41.86 9.11 29.80
CA GLN A 11 42.21 10.49 30.17
C GLN A 11 43.64 10.91 29.80
N LYS A 12 44.55 9.94 29.61
CA LYS A 12 45.95 10.17 29.25
C LYS A 12 46.19 10.30 27.74
N SER A 13 45.29 9.79 26.90
CA SER A 13 45.49 9.80 25.44
C SER A 13 45.10 11.12 24.79
N GLY A 14 44.23 11.91 25.43
CA GLY A 14 43.75 13.19 24.89
C GLY A 14 42.90 13.06 23.62
N LYS A 15 42.47 11.84 23.28
CA LYS A 15 41.61 11.55 22.12
C LYS A 15 40.14 11.71 22.47
N ALA A 16 39.30 11.92 21.46
CA ALA A 16 37.84 11.97 21.62
C ALA A 16 37.26 10.56 21.82
N ASP A 17 36.18 10.48 22.59
CA ASP A 17 35.34 9.28 22.67
C ASP A 17 34.66 9.02 21.33
N ALA A 18 34.44 7.75 20.99
CA ALA A 18 33.78 7.37 19.76
C ALA A 18 32.60 6.45 20.02
N VAL A 19 31.65 6.43 19.10
CA VAL A 19 30.57 5.43 19.07
C VAL A 19 30.53 4.71 17.73
N ILE A 20 29.98 3.50 17.76
CA ILE A 20 29.71 2.70 16.56
C ILE A 20 28.50 1.80 16.83
N TRP A 21 27.76 1.49 15.78
CA TRP A 21 26.67 0.52 15.88
C TRP A 21 26.58 -0.40 14.69
N ARG A 22 25.99 -1.59 14.92
CA ARG A 22 25.75 -2.61 13.90
C ARG A 22 24.50 -3.43 14.16
N THR A 23 23.89 -3.90 13.08
CA THR A 23 22.80 -4.89 13.11
C THR A 23 23.37 -6.29 12.89
N ASN A 24 23.22 -7.16 13.89
CA ASN A 24 23.72 -8.54 13.83
C ASN A 24 22.71 -9.56 14.35
N LYS A 25 22.89 -10.83 13.95
CA LYS A 25 22.03 -11.95 14.38
C LYS A 25 22.30 -12.40 15.82
N SER A 26 23.49 -12.12 16.35
CA SER A 26 23.89 -12.45 17.72
C SER A 26 24.93 -11.48 18.24
N GLU A 27 25.03 -11.37 19.57
CA GLU A 27 26.00 -10.52 20.25
C GLU A 27 27.44 -10.96 19.99
N ALA A 28 27.68 -12.28 19.93
CA ALA A 28 29.00 -12.81 19.59
C ALA A 28 29.47 -12.38 18.19
N ARG A 29 28.54 -12.28 17.22
CA ARG A 29 28.87 -11.80 15.87
C ARG A 29 29.11 -10.29 15.85
N ALA A 30 28.37 -9.54 16.67
CA ALA A 30 28.55 -8.10 16.83
C ALA A 30 29.92 -7.75 17.44
N LEU A 31 30.33 -8.45 18.50
CA LEU A 31 31.65 -8.27 19.12
C LEU A 31 32.79 -8.59 18.16
N LEU A 32 32.70 -9.68 17.39
CA LEU A 32 33.72 -10.03 16.41
C LEU A 32 33.83 -8.97 15.29
N GLN A 33 32.72 -8.39 14.86
CA GLN A 33 32.74 -7.35 13.85
C GLN A 33 33.26 -6.02 14.40
N LEU A 34 32.94 -5.70 15.66
CA LEU A 34 33.47 -4.56 16.37
C LEU A 34 35.01 -4.64 16.49
N ASP A 35 35.56 -5.82 16.81
CA ASP A 35 37.02 -6.00 16.88
C ASP A 35 37.69 -5.72 15.52
N VAL A 36 37.07 -6.13 14.41
CA VAL A 36 37.54 -5.82 13.05
C VAL A 36 37.50 -4.32 12.78
N ASP A 37 36.40 -3.63 13.12
CA ASP A 37 36.27 -2.20 12.87
C ASP A 37 37.30 -1.38 13.66
N LEU A 38 37.62 -1.82 14.89
CA LEU A 38 38.65 -1.19 15.72
C LEU A 38 40.05 -1.45 15.17
N GLU A 39 40.34 -2.66 14.67
CA GLU A 39 41.62 -2.98 14.04
C GLU A 39 41.82 -2.17 12.75
N ASP A 40 40.81 -2.09 11.89
CA ASP A 40 40.83 -1.31 10.64
C ASP A 40 41.01 0.19 10.91
N ALA A 41 40.47 0.69 12.02
CA ALA A 41 40.65 2.07 12.48
C ALA A 41 41.96 2.31 13.24
N GLY A 42 42.78 1.27 13.47
CA GLY A 42 44.02 1.35 14.26
C GLY A 42 43.80 1.66 15.74
N ILE A 43 42.63 1.32 16.28
CA ILE A 43 42.23 1.56 17.67
C ILE A 43 42.55 0.33 18.52
N GLU A 44 43.60 0.43 19.33
CA GLU A 44 43.91 -0.58 20.33
C GLU A 44 43.15 -0.29 21.64
N THR A 45 42.40 -1.27 22.14
CA THR A 45 41.61 -1.14 23.38
C THR A 45 42.19 -1.95 24.54
N GLY A 46 42.09 -1.44 25.77
CA GLY A 46 42.43 -2.17 26.99
C GLY A 46 43.41 -1.45 27.93
N ARG A 47 43.95 -2.19 28.90
CA ARG A 47 44.77 -1.61 29.97
C ARG A 47 46.10 -1.10 29.41
N GLY A 48 46.34 0.21 29.54
CA GLY A 48 47.56 0.85 29.05
C GLY A 48 47.54 1.23 27.57
N LYS A 49 46.39 1.15 26.91
CA LYS A 49 46.16 1.64 25.54
C LYS A 49 45.39 2.96 25.56
N ASP A 50 45.25 3.58 24.39
CA ASP A 50 44.62 4.89 24.24
C ASP A 50 43.10 4.87 24.49
N TYR A 51 42.46 3.73 24.28
CA TYR A 51 41.04 3.51 24.46
C TYR A 51 40.74 2.37 25.44
N GLN A 52 39.64 2.50 26.17
CA GLN A 52 39.13 1.47 27.06
C GLN A 52 38.43 0.36 26.27
N LYS A 53 38.11 -0.75 26.94
CA LYS A 53 37.28 -1.78 26.31
C LYS A 53 35.91 -1.20 25.93
N PRO A 54 35.38 -1.50 24.73
CA PRO A 54 34.08 -0.97 24.31
C PRO A 54 32.97 -1.33 25.31
N ILE A 55 32.11 -0.36 25.60
CA ILE A 55 30.97 -0.51 26.51
C ILE A 55 29.72 -0.62 25.66
N ARG A 56 28.97 -1.71 25.83
CA ARG A 56 27.67 -1.85 25.19
C ARG A 56 26.64 -0.97 25.90
N THR A 57 25.95 -0.13 25.14
CA THR A 57 24.84 0.69 25.62
C THR A 57 23.52 0.24 24.98
N ASP A 58 22.41 0.80 25.43
CA ASP A 58 21.14 0.62 24.72
C ASP A 58 21.20 1.38 23.38
N PHE A 59 20.44 0.91 22.39
CA PHE A 59 20.46 1.48 21.06
C PHE A 59 19.73 2.83 21.07
N PRO A 60 20.40 3.96 20.77
CA PRO A 60 19.76 5.26 20.76
C PRO A 60 18.79 5.38 19.59
N VAL A 61 17.63 6.01 19.80
CA VAL A 61 16.66 6.30 18.74
C VAL A 61 16.70 7.79 18.43
N PHE A 62 17.74 8.21 17.71
CA PHE A 62 17.93 9.60 17.25
C PHE A 62 18.09 9.63 15.72
N ASN A 63 17.70 10.74 15.08
CA ASN A 63 17.67 10.87 13.62
C ASN A 63 19.04 11.09 12.98
N ASP A 64 20.08 11.36 13.77
CA ASP A 64 21.45 11.68 13.34
C ASP A 64 22.46 10.59 13.74
N LEU A 65 22.01 9.34 13.86
CA LEU A 65 22.89 8.20 14.06
C LEU A 65 23.93 8.13 12.93
N PRO A 66 25.20 7.80 13.23
CA PRO A 66 26.20 7.61 12.20
C PRO A 66 25.83 6.42 11.30
N ALA A 67 26.42 6.34 10.12
CA ALA A 67 26.22 5.19 9.25
C ALA A 67 26.65 3.87 9.94
N GLU A 68 25.95 2.78 9.65
CA GLU A 68 26.23 1.48 10.27
C GLU A 68 27.71 1.07 10.08
N GLY A 69 28.38 0.74 11.18
CA GLY A 69 29.79 0.33 11.17
C GLY A 69 30.80 1.47 11.02
N VAL A 70 30.39 2.74 11.10
CA VAL A 70 31.28 3.90 11.07
C VAL A 70 31.51 4.43 12.48
N LEU A 71 32.77 4.71 12.82
CA LEU A 71 33.16 5.35 14.07
C LEU A 71 32.84 6.85 14.03
N ASP A 72 31.97 7.31 14.92
CA ASP A 72 31.64 8.72 15.09
C ASP A 72 32.21 9.28 16.39
N TYR A 73 33.08 10.28 16.26
CA TYR A 73 33.72 10.98 17.38
C TYR A 73 32.94 12.22 17.83
N SER A 74 31.99 12.70 17.01
CA SER A 74 31.18 13.88 17.28
C SER A 74 29.91 13.57 18.08
N TRP A 75 29.50 12.30 18.12
CA TRP A 75 28.32 11.85 18.85
C TRP A 75 28.34 12.27 20.32
N CYS A 76 29.47 12.04 21.00
CA CYS A 76 29.63 12.37 22.42
C CYS A 76 29.71 13.88 22.68
N GLU A 77 29.78 14.71 21.64
CA GLU A 77 29.65 16.18 21.77
C GLU A 77 28.19 16.55 21.99
N ARG A 78 27.28 15.96 21.20
CA ARG A 78 25.82 16.22 21.19
C ARG A 78 25.06 15.43 22.25
N TYR A 79 25.50 14.22 22.53
CA TYR A 79 24.83 13.29 23.44
C TYR A 79 25.72 12.93 24.63
N GLN A 80 25.10 12.72 25.78
CA GLN A 80 25.75 12.22 26.98
C GLN A 80 25.10 10.92 27.44
N LEU A 81 25.95 10.00 27.91
CA LEU A 81 25.49 8.76 28.52
C LEU A 81 24.95 9.08 29.92
N GLY A 82 23.74 8.61 30.22
CA GLY A 82 23.11 8.77 31.52
C GLY A 82 23.87 8.03 32.63
N ASP A 83 23.48 8.30 33.88
CA ASP A 83 24.10 7.70 35.06
C ASP A 83 23.93 6.16 35.12
N ASP A 84 22.97 5.62 34.37
CA ASP A 84 22.75 4.18 34.18
C ASP A 84 23.82 3.50 33.31
N SER A 85 24.72 4.27 32.70
CA SER A 85 25.74 3.82 31.75
C SER A 85 25.18 3.04 30.56
N ARG A 86 23.90 3.28 30.21
CA ARG A 86 23.18 2.54 29.16
C ARG A 86 22.37 3.44 28.25
N THR A 87 21.71 4.46 28.77
CA THR A 87 20.79 5.31 27.99
C THR A 87 21.48 6.60 27.57
N TRP A 88 21.33 6.98 26.30
CA TRP A 88 21.86 8.25 25.77
C TRP A 88 20.81 9.35 25.85
N THR A 89 21.22 10.55 26.28
CA THR A 89 20.37 11.74 26.34
C THR A 89 21.07 12.89 25.63
N GLN A 90 20.30 13.76 24.97
CA GLN A 90 20.85 14.94 24.31
C GLN A 90 21.32 15.95 25.34
N LYS A 91 22.49 16.57 25.11
CA LYS A 91 22.95 17.65 25.98
C LYS A 91 22.10 18.91 25.75
N PRO A 92 21.73 19.65 26.81
CA PRO A 92 20.92 20.86 26.67
C PRO A 92 21.63 21.92 25.83
N GLY A 93 20.96 22.44 24.79
CA GLY A 93 21.40 23.61 24.02
C GLY A 93 22.11 23.36 22.68
N GLN A 94 22.14 22.14 22.16
CA GLN A 94 22.68 21.84 20.82
C GLN A 94 21.59 21.22 19.93
N ALA A 95 20.99 22.03 19.07
CA ALA A 95 20.06 21.57 18.04
C ALA A 95 20.81 20.85 16.90
N PRO A 96 20.27 19.76 16.32
CA PRO A 96 20.85 19.15 15.13
C PRO A 96 20.60 20.03 13.90
N ALA A 97 21.60 20.11 13.02
CA ALA A 97 21.50 20.82 11.75
C ALA A 97 21.10 19.87 10.63
N ASP A 98 19.95 20.12 9.98
CA ASP A 98 19.80 20.13 8.50
C ASP A 98 18.39 20.64 8.15
N VAL A 99 18.21 21.75 7.41
CA VAL A 99 18.42 22.03 5.96
C VAL A 99 17.28 21.50 5.08
N HIS A 100 16.34 22.40 4.78
CA HIS A 100 15.73 22.55 3.45
C HIS A 100 15.29 24.01 3.23
N HIS A 101 15.85 24.63 2.18
CA HIS A 101 15.47 25.92 1.59
C HIS A 101 14.03 25.87 0.98
N GLY A 102 13.30 26.98 0.80
CA GLY A 102 13.70 28.38 0.89
C GLY A 102 12.56 29.39 0.67
N ASP A 103 12.96 30.65 0.76
CA ASP A 103 12.39 31.91 0.26
C ASP A 103 10.87 32.08 0.19
N ASP A 104 10.31 32.96 1.02
CA ASP A 104 9.76 34.24 0.51
C ASP A 104 9.69 35.31 1.61
N ALA A 105 9.75 36.56 1.15
CA ALA A 105 10.01 37.79 1.86
C ALA A 105 8.96 38.19 2.92
N GLY A 106 9.45 38.91 3.93
CA GLY A 106 8.66 39.31 5.08
C GLY A 106 7.66 40.45 4.84
N VAL A 107 6.72 40.56 5.76
CA VAL A 107 6.07 41.81 6.15
C VAL A 107 5.77 41.75 7.64
N THR A 108 6.35 42.69 8.38
CA THR A 108 5.99 43.07 9.75
C THR A 108 4.70 43.89 9.74
N SER A 109 3.74 43.60 10.62
CA SER A 109 2.72 44.54 11.17
C SER A 109 1.95 43.79 12.27
N GLU A 110 2.29 43.99 13.54
CA GLU A 110 1.64 44.91 14.49
C GLU A 110 0.21 44.53 14.92
N ALA A 111 0.09 44.43 16.25
CA ALA A 111 -1.10 44.06 16.99
C ALA A 111 -2.23 45.08 16.85
N VAL A 112 -3.46 44.59 16.73
CA VAL A 112 -4.67 45.36 17.05
C VAL A 112 -5.58 44.49 17.92
N THR A 113 -5.62 44.85 19.20
CA THR A 113 -6.68 44.54 20.15
C THR A 113 -8.01 45.11 19.67
N VAL A 114 -9.09 44.33 19.72
CA VAL A 114 -10.46 44.87 19.73
C VAL A 114 -11.29 44.16 20.79
N GLU A 115 -11.94 45.00 21.59
CA GLU A 115 -12.81 44.72 22.71
C GLU A 115 -14.03 43.84 22.39
N GLN A 116 -14.43 43.16 23.45
CA GLN A 116 -15.68 42.44 23.68
C GLN A 116 -16.86 43.40 23.87
N VAL A 117 -18.01 43.13 23.24
CA VAL A 117 -19.33 43.54 23.73
C VAL A 117 -20.37 42.45 23.47
N ASP A 118 -21.05 42.06 24.54
CA ASP A 118 -22.04 40.98 24.67
C ASP A 118 -23.44 41.35 24.13
N ALA A 119 -24.21 40.34 23.71
CA ALA A 119 -25.64 40.24 24.05
C ALA A 119 -26.25 38.84 23.78
N ASN A 120 -26.48 38.11 24.87
CA ASN A 120 -27.57 37.19 25.21
C ASN A 120 -28.15 36.21 24.16
N THR A 121 -28.07 34.91 24.50
CA THR A 121 -29.15 33.95 24.24
C THR A 121 -29.41 33.11 25.50
N THR A 122 -30.67 33.05 25.91
CA THR A 122 -31.18 32.25 27.02
C THR A 122 -31.60 30.88 26.51
N VAL A 123 -30.91 29.83 27.00
CA VAL A 123 -31.38 28.47 27.35
C VAL A 123 -32.22 27.69 26.33
N ASP A 124 -31.65 26.62 25.78
CA ASP A 124 -32.24 25.29 26.00
C ASP A 124 -31.15 24.21 26.11
N ALA A 125 -31.27 23.41 27.16
CA ALA A 125 -30.26 22.47 27.62
C ALA A 125 -30.41 21.12 26.91
N VAL A 126 -29.39 20.70 26.17
CA VAL A 126 -29.23 19.29 25.80
C VAL A 126 -27.75 18.92 25.90
N GLN A 127 -27.46 18.14 26.95
CA GLN A 127 -26.30 17.27 27.18
C GLN A 127 -24.93 17.79 26.72
N ASP A 128 -24.28 18.41 27.70
CA ASP A 128 -22.84 18.37 27.94
C ASP A 128 -22.27 16.95 27.76
N GLU A 129 -21.83 16.63 26.54
CA GLU A 129 -20.70 15.73 26.33
C GLU A 129 -19.47 16.62 26.25
N THR A 130 -18.91 16.91 27.43
CA THR A 130 -17.58 17.47 27.56
C THR A 130 -16.63 16.53 26.83
N VAL A 131 -16.17 16.94 25.65
CA VAL A 131 -15.07 16.24 24.97
C VAL A 131 -13.86 16.49 25.84
N GLU A 132 -13.59 15.57 26.76
CA GLU A 132 -12.37 15.55 27.56
C GLU A 132 -11.20 15.69 26.58
N ALA A 133 -10.52 16.84 26.63
CA ALA A 133 -9.26 17.05 25.97
C ALA A 133 -8.23 16.14 26.65
N PHE A 134 -8.22 14.88 26.23
CA PHE A 134 -7.41 13.84 26.85
C PHE A 134 -5.93 14.11 26.52
N GLY A 135 -5.23 14.70 27.49
CA GLY A 135 -3.79 14.91 27.51
C GLY A 135 -3.30 16.06 26.64
N SER A 136 -3.31 17.30 27.15
CA SER A 136 -2.68 18.44 26.44
C SER A 136 -1.70 19.27 27.26
N ASP A 137 -1.70 19.25 28.60
CA ASP A 137 -0.78 20.14 29.35
C ASP A 137 0.54 19.49 29.75
N GLU A 138 0.59 18.17 29.92
CA GLU A 138 1.76 17.50 30.50
C GLU A 138 2.86 17.16 29.47
N TYR A 139 2.53 17.19 28.17
CA TYR A 139 3.43 16.77 27.07
C TYR A 139 3.54 17.83 25.95
N GLN A 140 3.07 19.05 26.17
CA GLN A 140 3.12 20.13 25.17
C GLN A 140 4.56 20.46 24.76
N ASP A 141 5.51 20.31 25.69
CA ASP A 141 6.94 20.57 25.47
C ASP A 141 7.73 19.32 25.06
N ASP A 142 7.11 18.13 25.02
CA ASP A 142 7.74 16.88 24.59
C ASP A 142 7.27 16.47 23.19
N SER A 143 7.95 17.01 22.18
CA SER A 143 7.67 16.70 20.77
C SER A 143 7.92 15.24 20.39
N SER A 144 8.57 14.45 21.26
CA SER A 144 8.89 13.03 21.02
C SER A 144 7.88 12.06 21.64
N ALA A 145 6.95 12.56 22.46
CA ALA A 145 5.89 11.76 23.06
C ALA A 145 5.04 11.08 21.98
N LEU A 146 4.88 9.76 22.08
CA LEU A 146 4.15 8.93 21.13
C LEU A 146 2.80 8.49 21.71
N PHE A 147 1.73 8.75 20.96
CA PHE A 147 0.35 8.47 21.34
C PHE A 147 -0.24 7.38 20.48
N ASN A 148 -0.98 6.46 21.10
CA ASN A 148 -1.65 5.36 20.39
C ASN A 148 -2.74 5.88 19.46
N VAL A 149 -2.63 5.56 18.17
CA VAL A 149 -3.60 5.99 17.16
C VAL A 149 -4.98 5.39 17.42
N ALA A 150 -5.07 4.17 17.95
CA ALA A 150 -6.36 3.49 18.18
C ALA A 150 -7.24 4.18 19.24
N GLU A 151 -6.66 5.06 20.07
CA GLU A 151 -7.38 5.83 21.09
C GLU A 151 -7.94 7.15 20.54
N LEU A 152 -7.56 7.53 19.31
CA LEU A 152 -8.00 8.75 18.66
C LEU A 152 -9.40 8.61 18.05
N PRO A 153 -10.11 9.73 17.79
CA PRO A 153 -11.32 9.70 16.98
C PRO A 153 -11.09 9.09 15.59
N PHE A 154 -12.11 8.44 15.02
CA PHE A 154 -12.00 7.70 13.75
C PHE A 154 -11.36 8.52 12.61
N ARG A 155 -11.69 9.80 12.49
CA ARG A 155 -11.13 10.67 11.44
C ARG A 155 -9.63 10.86 11.60
N ALA A 156 -9.15 11.11 12.81
CA ALA A 156 -7.73 11.16 13.11
C ALA A 156 -7.04 9.82 12.84
N GLN A 157 -7.69 8.68 13.15
CA GLN A 157 -7.17 7.36 12.77
C GLN A 157 -7.03 7.22 11.25
N LEU A 158 -8.07 7.60 10.51
CA LEU A 158 -8.10 7.54 9.05
C LEU A 158 -7.00 8.42 8.44
N LEU A 159 -6.84 9.66 8.93
CA LEU A 159 -5.85 10.60 8.43
C LEU A 159 -4.42 10.17 8.79
N ALA A 160 -4.19 9.62 9.99
CA ALA A 160 -2.88 9.06 10.36
C ALA A 160 -2.47 7.95 9.39
N GLN A 161 -3.40 7.03 9.07
CA GLN A 161 -3.14 5.98 8.09
C GLN A 161 -3.10 6.50 6.64
N TYR A 162 -3.73 7.63 6.35
CA TYR A 162 -3.61 8.27 5.05
C TYR A 162 -2.21 8.85 4.87
N MET A 163 -1.68 9.58 5.86
CA MET A 163 -0.36 10.20 5.79
C MET A 163 0.79 9.19 5.80
N ALA A 164 0.59 7.99 6.36
CA ALA A 164 1.61 6.97 6.39
C ALA A 164 1.96 6.41 4.99
N GLU A 165 3.22 6.54 4.58
CA GLU A 165 3.67 6.20 3.22
C GLU A 165 3.97 4.72 3.01
N GLU A 166 4.81 4.13 3.88
CA GLU A 166 5.30 2.77 3.66
C GLU A 166 4.43 1.69 4.30
N ARG A 167 3.94 1.95 5.52
CA ARG A 167 3.19 0.99 6.35
C ARG A 167 2.26 1.72 7.30
N HIS A 168 1.28 0.98 7.81
CA HIS A 168 0.40 1.46 8.87
C HIS A 168 1.17 1.93 10.11
N VAL A 169 0.63 2.94 10.78
CA VAL A 169 1.18 3.52 12.01
C VAL A 169 0.32 3.15 13.22
N TYR A 170 0.95 2.78 14.33
CA TYR A 170 0.25 2.55 15.60
C TYR A 170 0.38 3.71 16.57
N HIS A 171 1.44 4.51 16.43
CA HIS A 171 1.71 5.64 17.31
C HIS A 171 2.09 6.86 16.48
N ILE A 172 1.69 8.03 16.96
CA ILE A 172 2.02 9.32 16.34
C ILE A 172 2.50 10.30 17.40
N SER A 173 3.35 11.25 17.00
CA SER A 173 3.85 12.29 17.90
C SER A 173 2.83 13.41 18.10
N MET A 174 3.03 14.27 19.10
CA MET A 174 2.20 15.47 19.31
C MET A 174 2.20 16.42 18.10
N PRO A 175 3.35 16.74 17.48
CA PRO A 175 3.37 17.53 16.23
C PRO A 175 2.56 16.87 15.11
N HIS A 176 2.69 15.56 14.92
CA HIS A 176 1.92 14.85 13.89
C HIS A 176 0.42 14.90 14.19
N ARG A 177 0.00 14.84 15.46
CA ARG A 177 -1.41 14.99 15.85
C ARG A 177 -1.94 16.39 15.52
N GLN A 178 -1.13 17.43 15.67
CA GLN A 178 -1.47 18.80 15.25
C GLN A 178 -1.60 18.89 13.73
N GLU A 179 -0.69 18.25 12.98
CA GLU A 179 -0.80 18.14 11.51
C GLU A 179 -2.10 17.46 11.08
N LEU A 180 -2.49 16.35 11.72
CA LEU A 180 -3.76 15.67 11.44
C LEU A 180 -4.97 16.56 11.74
N SER A 181 -4.93 17.32 12.83
CA SER A 181 -6.00 18.28 13.16
C SER A 181 -6.09 19.40 12.12
N ALA A 182 -4.95 19.95 11.69
CA ALA A 182 -4.91 20.96 10.63
C ALA A 182 -5.44 20.39 9.31
N LEU A 183 -5.07 19.14 8.98
CA LEU A 183 -5.51 18.45 7.78
C LEU A 183 -7.01 18.15 7.78
N GLU A 184 -7.59 17.79 8.94
CA GLU A 184 -9.04 17.62 9.07
C GLU A 184 -9.80 18.95 8.90
N MET A 185 -9.24 20.04 9.42
CA MET A 185 -9.84 21.38 9.36
C MET A 185 -9.66 22.09 8.01
N ASP A 186 -8.74 21.62 7.16
CA ASP A 186 -8.54 22.12 5.80
C ASP A 186 -9.71 21.70 4.90
N THR A 187 -10.73 22.55 4.82
CA THR A 187 -11.92 22.34 3.98
C THR A 187 -11.65 22.51 2.49
N ASP A 188 -10.53 23.14 2.13
CA ASP A 188 -10.14 23.36 0.73
C ASP A 188 -9.43 22.14 0.14
N ASN A 189 -8.91 21.25 1.00
CA ASN A 189 -8.34 19.97 0.59
C ASN A 189 -9.43 18.94 0.22
N ALA A 190 -9.93 19.05 -1.01
CA ALA A 190 -10.94 18.13 -1.55
C ALA A 190 -10.52 16.65 -1.46
N ALA A 191 -9.23 16.33 -1.61
CA ALA A 191 -8.76 14.95 -1.53
C ALA A 191 -8.94 14.36 -0.12
N VAL A 192 -8.70 15.14 0.91
CA VAL A 192 -8.92 14.73 2.30
C VAL A 192 -10.40 14.72 2.65
N GLN A 193 -11.13 15.78 2.33
CA GLN A 193 -12.56 15.89 2.64
C GLN A 193 -13.37 14.79 1.98
N ASP A 194 -13.12 14.50 0.69
CA ASP A 194 -13.80 13.41 -0.01
C ASP A 194 -13.45 12.03 0.56
N LEU A 195 -12.21 11.83 1.05
CA LEU A 195 -11.81 10.58 1.71
C LEU A 195 -12.56 10.39 3.02
N ILE A 196 -12.61 11.43 3.87
CA ILE A 196 -13.36 11.42 5.13
C ILE A 196 -14.82 11.08 4.85
N LEU A 197 -15.44 11.78 3.90
CA LEU A 197 -16.84 11.55 3.52
C LEU A 197 -17.07 10.13 2.97
N ALA A 198 -16.17 9.63 2.13
CA ALA A 198 -16.28 8.27 1.58
C ALA A 198 -16.16 7.20 2.67
N ALA A 199 -15.25 7.38 3.63
CA ALA A 199 -15.06 6.47 4.76
C ALA A 199 -16.27 6.51 5.72
N GLU A 200 -16.79 7.70 6.03
CA GLU A 200 -17.99 7.88 6.87
C GLU A 200 -19.25 7.25 6.25
N ASN A 201 -19.32 7.17 4.91
CA ASN A 201 -20.41 6.52 4.18
C ASN A 201 -20.39 4.98 4.22
N VAL A 202 -19.37 4.37 4.84
CA VAL A 202 -19.27 2.92 5.04
C VAL A 202 -19.00 2.65 6.53
N PRO A 203 -20.06 2.56 7.37
CA PRO A 203 -19.93 2.46 8.83
C PRO A 203 -19.03 1.32 9.31
N GLU A 204 -18.92 0.25 8.54
CA GLU A 204 -18.09 -0.90 8.83
C GLU A 204 -16.59 -0.61 8.75
N ILE A 205 -16.16 0.42 8.01
CA ILE A 205 -14.75 0.85 7.96
C ILE A 205 -14.29 1.32 9.34
N LYS A 206 -15.18 1.85 10.18
CA LYS A 206 -14.86 2.26 11.56
C LYS A 206 -14.43 1.10 12.45
N LYS A 207 -14.65 -0.14 12.03
CA LYS A 207 -14.27 -1.36 12.76
C LYS A 207 -12.93 -1.94 12.29
N TYR A 208 -12.27 -1.31 11.33
CA TYR A 208 -10.98 -1.77 10.82
C TYR A 208 -9.85 -1.57 11.84
N ASP A 209 -8.89 -2.49 11.81
CA ASP A 209 -7.61 -2.30 12.47
C ASP A 209 -6.73 -1.31 11.68
N MET A 210 -5.64 -0.83 12.29
CA MET A 210 -4.73 0.12 11.63
C MET A 210 -4.19 -0.42 10.29
N PRO A 211 -3.79 -1.70 10.16
CA PRO A 211 -3.40 -2.28 8.88
C PRO A 211 -4.49 -2.25 7.80
N ALA A 212 -5.74 -2.60 8.11
CA ALA A 212 -6.83 -2.59 7.14
C ALA A 212 -7.21 -1.16 6.75
N LEU A 213 -7.18 -0.22 7.70
CA LEU A 213 -7.43 1.20 7.46
C LEU A 213 -6.34 1.79 6.55
N TRP A 214 -5.07 1.48 6.80
CA TRP A 214 -3.96 1.86 5.91
C TRP A 214 -4.07 1.27 4.51
N LYS A 215 -4.48 0.00 4.37
CA LYS A 215 -4.74 -0.59 3.05
C LYS A 215 -5.87 0.12 2.32
N PHE A 216 -6.90 0.54 3.04
CA PHE A 216 -8.03 1.30 2.48
C PHE A 216 -7.62 2.70 2.03
N THR A 217 -6.89 3.46 2.86
CA THR A 217 -6.40 4.80 2.52
C THR A 217 -5.40 4.75 1.35
N SER A 218 -4.48 3.79 1.37
CA SER A 218 -3.52 3.57 0.28
C SER A 218 -4.21 3.23 -1.05
N ALA A 219 -5.25 2.39 -1.01
CA ALA A 219 -6.05 2.09 -2.20
C ALA A 219 -6.78 3.34 -2.73
N ASN A 220 -7.33 4.17 -1.83
CA ASN A 220 -7.95 5.44 -2.21
C ASN A 220 -6.95 6.43 -2.82
N LYS A 221 -5.74 6.55 -2.27
CA LYS A 221 -4.67 7.39 -2.85
C LYS A 221 -4.32 6.94 -4.26
N LYS A 222 -4.23 5.63 -4.48
CA LYS A 222 -3.89 5.05 -5.78
C LYS A 222 -4.97 5.29 -6.85
N VAL A 223 -6.24 5.17 -6.49
CA VAL A 223 -7.37 5.38 -7.41
C VAL A 223 -7.64 6.88 -7.63
N PHE A 224 -7.51 7.67 -6.58
CA PHE A 224 -7.85 9.10 -6.56
C PHE A 224 -6.62 9.91 -6.13
N PRO A 225 -5.60 10.06 -7.02
CA PRO A 225 -4.37 10.79 -6.69
C PRO A 225 -4.64 12.28 -6.47
N GLU A 226 -3.84 12.89 -5.61
CA GLU A 226 -3.87 14.32 -5.30
C GLU A 226 -3.59 15.19 -6.55
N GLY A 227 -4.05 16.43 -6.53
CA GLY A 227 -3.91 17.37 -7.65
C GLY A 227 -4.88 17.14 -8.82
N LYS A 228 -5.71 16.09 -8.76
CA LYS A 228 -6.81 15.87 -9.72
C LYS A 228 -8.15 15.98 -9.00
N ARG A 229 -9.12 16.62 -9.66
CA ARG A 229 -10.50 16.66 -9.16
C ARG A 229 -11.18 15.33 -9.47
N HIS A 230 -11.72 14.70 -8.44
CA HIS A 230 -12.47 13.45 -8.54
C HIS A 230 -13.93 13.69 -8.16
N GLU A 231 -14.83 12.84 -8.64
CA GLU A 231 -16.24 12.89 -8.26
C GLU A 231 -16.44 12.16 -6.92
N LEU A 232 -16.99 12.86 -5.91
CA LEU A 232 -17.28 12.27 -4.59
C LEU A 232 -18.12 10.99 -4.70
N GLY A 233 -19.11 10.96 -5.61
CA GLY A 233 -19.95 9.79 -5.85
C GLY A 233 -19.15 8.55 -6.26
N LYS A 234 -18.11 8.73 -7.09
CA LYS A 234 -17.19 7.65 -7.49
C LYS A 234 -16.34 7.17 -6.32
N ARG A 235 -15.88 8.07 -5.46
CA ARG A 235 -15.09 7.72 -4.27
C ARG A 235 -15.91 6.93 -3.25
N ILE A 236 -17.15 7.34 -3.00
CA ILE A 236 -18.11 6.60 -2.16
C ILE A 236 -18.40 5.22 -2.77
N GLN A 237 -18.62 5.15 -4.09
CA GLN A 237 -18.84 3.88 -4.79
C GLN A 237 -17.65 2.95 -4.64
N PHE A 238 -16.43 3.45 -4.88
CA PHE A 238 -15.20 2.68 -4.69
C PHE A 238 -15.08 2.16 -3.27
N ALA A 239 -15.31 3.00 -2.25
CA ALA A 239 -15.21 2.60 -0.85
C ALA A 239 -16.16 1.44 -0.51
N LYS A 240 -17.42 1.53 -0.96
CA LYS A 240 -18.43 0.46 -0.77
C LYS A 240 -18.01 -0.84 -1.46
N LEU A 241 -17.55 -0.76 -2.70
CA LEU A 241 -17.10 -1.93 -3.46
C LEU A 241 -15.84 -2.55 -2.87
N TRP A 242 -14.87 -1.74 -2.46
CA TRP A 242 -13.62 -2.20 -1.86
C TRP A 242 -13.87 -2.92 -0.54
N PHE A 243 -14.78 -2.41 0.27
CA PHE A 243 -15.22 -3.07 1.50
C PHE A 243 -15.86 -4.43 1.20
N ALA A 244 -16.83 -4.48 0.28
CA ALA A 244 -17.56 -5.70 -0.09
C ALA A 244 -16.68 -6.74 -0.82
N THR A 245 -15.57 -6.30 -1.42
CA THR A 245 -14.64 -7.17 -2.14
C THR A 245 -13.78 -7.96 -1.15
N ASN A 246 -13.61 -9.26 -1.46
CA ASN A 246 -12.74 -10.15 -0.70
C ASN A 246 -11.31 -9.55 -0.61
N ALA A 247 -10.67 -9.67 0.56
CA ALA A 247 -9.34 -9.12 0.81
C ALA A 247 -8.29 -9.51 -0.24
N ILE A 248 -8.38 -10.72 -0.81
CA ILE A 248 -7.47 -11.22 -1.85
C ILE A 248 -7.66 -10.47 -3.17
N ASP A 249 -8.87 -9.99 -3.45
CA ASP A 249 -9.25 -9.37 -4.72
C ASP A 249 -9.24 -7.84 -4.71
N ARG A 250 -9.13 -7.22 -3.53
CA ARG A 250 -9.07 -5.75 -3.37
C ARG A 250 -7.95 -5.11 -4.18
N GLY A 251 -6.82 -5.80 -4.33
CA GLY A 251 -5.70 -5.34 -5.15
C GLY A 251 -6.05 -5.25 -6.64
N ILE A 252 -6.86 -6.20 -7.14
CA ILE A 252 -7.35 -6.20 -8.53
C ILE A 252 -8.34 -5.05 -8.71
N LEU A 253 -9.35 -4.94 -7.83
CA LEU A 253 -10.32 -3.84 -7.86
C LEU A 253 -9.63 -2.48 -7.89
N THR A 254 -8.63 -2.27 -7.02
CA THR A 254 -7.88 -1.00 -6.94
C THR A 254 -7.13 -0.70 -8.25
N ARG A 255 -6.55 -1.72 -8.90
CA ARG A 255 -5.83 -1.56 -10.17
C ARG A 255 -6.79 -1.14 -11.29
N GLU A 256 -7.91 -1.84 -11.43
CA GLU A 256 -8.91 -1.56 -12.47
C GLU A 256 -9.53 -0.17 -12.30
N TRP A 257 -9.81 0.23 -11.05
CA TRP A 257 -10.31 1.57 -10.76
C TRP A 257 -9.27 2.66 -11.05
N ALA A 258 -7.99 2.43 -10.73
CA ALA A 258 -6.93 3.36 -11.06
C ALA A 258 -6.69 3.50 -12.58
N ALA A 259 -6.97 2.44 -13.35
CA ALA A 259 -6.94 2.47 -14.81
C ALA A 259 -8.17 3.15 -15.44
N GLY A 260 -9.21 3.46 -14.65
CA GLY A 260 -10.44 4.11 -15.12
C GLY A 260 -11.58 3.15 -15.48
N ASN A 261 -11.36 1.83 -15.43
CA ASN A 261 -12.35 0.82 -15.81
C ASN A 261 -13.56 0.77 -14.86
N CYS A 262 -13.39 1.22 -13.60
CA CYS A 262 -14.45 1.37 -12.60
C CYS A 262 -15.35 0.13 -12.42
N ILE A 263 -14.76 -1.08 -12.42
CA ILE A 263 -15.51 -2.35 -12.34
C ILE A 263 -16.35 -2.45 -11.06
N SER A 264 -17.52 -3.10 -11.14
CA SER A 264 -18.41 -3.33 -9.99
C SER A 264 -18.01 -4.56 -9.15
N SER A 265 -17.28 -5.51 -9.73
CA SER A 265 -16.83 -6.72 -9.05
C SER A 265 -15.70 -7.38 -9.83
N VAL A 266 -14.80 -8.08 -9.13
CA VAL A 266 -13.77 -8.91 -9.76
C VAL A 266 -14.43 -10.20 -10.26
N LEU A 267 -14.37 -10.44 -11.57
CA LEU A 267 -14.90 -11.66 -12.17
C LEU A 267 -14.09 -12.88 -11.72
N LYS A 268 -14.81 -13.96 -11.39
CA LYS A 268 -14.23 -15.21 -10.89
C LYS A 268 -14.49 -16.35 -11.84
N THR A 269 -13.50 -17.22 -11.98
CA THR A 269 -13.63 -18.50 -12.66
C THR A 269 -14.53 -19.43 -11.86
N ASP A 270 -14.99 -20.53 -12.47
CA ASP A 270 -15.72 -21.58 -11.77
C ASP A 270 -14.86 -22.28 -10.68
N ALA A 271 -13.55 -22.05 -10.68
CA ALA A 271 -12.61 -22.49 -9.65
C ALA A 271 -12.37 -21.43 -8.54
N GLY A 272 -13.00 -20.26 -8.61
CA GLY A 272 -12.85 -19.17 -7.63
C GLY A 272 -11.59 -18.31 -7.79
N THR A 273 -10.79 -18.55 -8.83
CA THR A 273 -9.63 -17.71 -9.19
C THR A 273 -10.06 -16.48 -9.99
N ASN A 274 -9.18 -15.48 -10.15
CA ASN A 274 -9.47 -14.33 -11.01
C ASN A 274 -9.72 -14.78 -12.46
N ALA A 275 -10.83 -14.36 -13.05
CA ALA A 275 -11.16 -14.67 -14.45
C ALA A 275 -10.43 -13.75 -15.44
N GLY A 276 -9.88 -12.62 -15.00
CA GLY A 276 -9.29 -11.62 -15.89
C GLY A 276 -10.35 -10.69 -16.49
N GLY A 277 -10.08 -10.19 -17.69
CA GLY A 277 -10.91 -9.26 -18.46
C GLY A 277 -10.44 -7.80 -18.40
N GLY A 278 -9.26 -7.55 -17.84
CA GLY A 278 -8.67 -6.20 -17.77
C GLY A 278 -7.75 -5.88 -18.95
N ASN A 279 -7.38 -6.90 -19.72
CA ASN A 279 -6.50 -6.74 -20.89
C ASN A 279 -7.29 -6.37 -22.14
N GLU A 280 -6.69 -5.54 -22.99
CA GLU A 280 -7.19 -5.32 -24.35
C GLU A 280 -7.06 -6.62 -25.16
N THR A 281 -8.11 -6.96 -25.89
CA THR A 281 -8.15 -8.14 -26.76
C THR A 281 -8.58 -7.75 -28.17
N ASP A 282 -8.61 -8.72 -29.08
CA ASP A 282 -9.08 -8.57 -30.48
C ASP A 282 -10.61 -8.35 -30.62
N ARG A 283 -11.33 -8.24 -29.48
CA ARG A 283 -12.76 -7.97 -29.45
C ARG A 283 -13.04 -6.47 -29.63
N ASN A 284 -14.25 -6.14 -30.08
CA ASN A 284 -14.69 -4.76 -30.11
C ASN A 284 -14.65 -4.16 -28.68
N PRO A 285 -14.09 -2.95 -28.46
CA PRO A 285 -14.08 -2.30 -27.15
C PRO A 285 -15.44 -2.18 -26.47
N ASP A 286 -16.53 -2.06 -27.25
CA ASP A 286 -17.90 -1.98 -26.72
C ASP A 286 -18.46 -3.37 -26.31
N TYR A 287 -17.74 -4.44 -26.58
CA TYR A 287 -18.15 -5.81 -26.27
C TYR A 287 -17.79 -6.17 -24.82
N THR A 288 -18.80 -6.25 -23.96
CA THR A 288 -18.61 -6.72 -22.58
C THR A 288 -18.28 -8.21 -22.56
N HIS A 289 -17.03 -8.56 -22.26
CA HIS A 289 -16.59 -9.95 -22.18
C HIS A 289 -16.76 -10.52 -20.76
N THR A 290 -17.56 -11.58 -20.64
CA THR A 290 -17.84 -12.36 -19.43
C THR A 290 -17.72 -13.86 -19.71
N LEU A 291 -17.78 -14.70 -18.67
CA LEU A 291 -17.81 -16.16 -18.84
C LEU A 291 -18.99 -16.64 -19.71
N ASP A 292 -20.13 -15.95 -19.67
CA ASP A 292 -21.29 -16.31 -20.50
C ASP A 292 -21.05 -15.97 -21.98
N THR A 293 -20.35 -14.87 -22.26
CA THR A 293 -19.95 -14.55 -23.63
C THR A 293 -18.81 -15.45 -24.12
N LEU A 294 -17.90 -15.84 -23.23
CA LEU A 294 -16.87 -16.84 -23.52
C LEU A 294 -17.51 -18.17 -23.93
N ASP A 295 -18.58 -18.62 -23.27
CA ASP A 295 -19.28 -19.84 -23.68
C ASP A 295 -19.84 -19.76 -25.11
N VAL A 296 -20.32 -18.59 -25.53
CA VAL A 296 -20.75 -18.39 -26.93
C VAL A 296 -19.56 -18.53 -27.88
N GLU A 297 -18.41 -17.96 -27.54
CA GLU A 297 -17.18 -18.06 -28.34
C GLU A 297 -16.64 -19.49 -28.41
N ILE A 298 -16.64 -20.22 -27.29
CA ILE A 298 -16.29 -21.65 -27.25
C ILE A 298 -17.25 -22.44 -28.15
N ALA A 299 -18.56 -22.19 -28.06
CA ALA A 299 -19.55 -22.88 -28.89
C ALA A 299 -19.31 -22.60 -30.38
N LEU A 300 -19.01 -21.36 -30.75
CA LEU A 300 -18.62 -20.99 -32.12
C LEU A 300 -17.37 -21.74 -32.58
N ALA A 301 -16.33 -21.81 -31.75
CA ALA A 301 -15.08 -22.48 -32.09
C ALA A 301 -15.23 -24.00 -32.26
N THR A 302 -16.21 -24.62 -31.58
CA THR A 302 -16.51 -26.06 -31.73
C THR A 302 -17.31 -26.42 -32.98
N MET A 303 -17.79 -25.45 -33.75
CA MET A 303 -18.53 -25.73 -34.98
C MET A 303 -17.58 -26.20 -36.08
N PRO A 304 -17.97 -27.20 -36.90
CA PRO A 304 -17.13 -27.74 -37.97
C PRO A 304 -17.07 -26.86 -39.22
N MET A 305 -17.74 -25.70 -39.22
CA MET A 305 -17.81 -24.80 -40.36
C MET A 305 -16.90 -23.60 -40.14
N ASP A 306 -16.27 -23.14 -41.22
CA ASP A 306 -15.45 -21.94 -41.20
C ASP A 306 -16.30 -20.70 -41.46
N PHE A 307 -15.98 -19.64 -40.71
CA PHE A 307 -16.58 -18.32 -40.83
C PHE A 307 -15.61 -17.30 -40.24
N ASP A 308 -15.78 -16.04 -40.64
CA ASP A 308 -15.05 -14.92 -40.05
C ASP A 308 -15.43 -14.78 -38.57
N ILE A 309 -14.44 -14.96 -37.69
CA ILE A 309 -14.61 -14.90 -36.22
C ILE A 309 -14.90 -13.49 -35.71
N TYR A 310 -14.67 -12.45 -36.53
CA TYR A 310 -14.95 -11.06 -36.22
C TYR A 310 -16.30 -10.60 -36.79
N ASN A 311 -16.76 -11.23 -37.87
CA ASN A 311 -18.01 -10.88 -38.54
C ASN A 311 -18.78 -12.10 -39.06
N PHE A 312 -19.56 -12.72 -38.18
CA PHE A 312 -20.39 -13.89 -38.51
C PHE A 312 -21.89 -13.57 -38.58
N PRO A 313 -22.66 -14.21 -39.49
CA PRO A 313 -24.11 -14.02 -39.58
C PRO A 313 -24.89 -14.36 -38.30
N ALA A 314 -26.03 -13.70 -38.12
CA ALA A 314 -26.93 -13.91 -36.98
C ALA A 314 -27.40 -15.37 -36.82
N SER A 315 -27.49 -16.13 -37.93
CA SER A 315 -27.82 -17.56 -37.90
C SER A 315 -26.77 -18.40 -37.17
N ILE A 316 -25.48 -18.10 -37.36
CA ILE A 316 -24.36 -18.77 -36.70
C ILE A 316 -24.40 -18.44 -35.21
N HIS A 317 -24.60 -17.17 -34.86
CA HIS A 317 -24.73 -16.75 -33.47
C HIS A 317 -25.91 -17.43 -32.76
N ARG A 318 -27.06 -17.58 -33.44
CA ARG A 318 -28.22 -18.33 -32.90
C ARG A 318 -27.87 -19.79 -32.65
N ARG A 319 -27.16 -20.44 -33.59
CA ARG A 319 -26.73 -21.83 -33.43
C ARG A 319 -25.77 -21.99 -32.25
N ALA A 320 -24.84 -21.06 -32.04
CA ALA A 320 -23.94 -21.10 -30.89
C ALA A 320 -24.72 -21.04 -29.57
N LYS A 321 -25.70 -20.13 -29.47
CA LYS A 321 -26.57 -20.05 -28.28
C LYS A 321 -27.37 -21.34 -28.04
N GLU A 322 -27.83 -22.01 -29.10
CA GLU A 322 -28.49 -23.32 -28.97
C GLU A 322 -27.54 -24.40 -28.44
N ILE A 323 -26.29 -24.43 -28.92
CA ILE A 323 -25.23 -25.34 -28.43
C ILE A 323 -24.99 -25.12 -26.94
N VAL A 324 -24.84 -23.85 -26.51
CA VAL A 324 -24.66 -23.48 -25.10
C VAL A 324 -25.85 -23.95 -24.27
N GLN A 325 -27.08 -23.64 -24.72
CA GLN A 325 -28.31 -23.99 -24.01
C GLN A 325 -28.49 -25.50 -23.84
N LYS A 326 -28.22 -26.27 -24.91
CA LYS A 326 -28.36 -27.73 -24.92
C LYS A 326 -27.14 -28.44 -24.33
N LYS A 327 -26.06 -27.71 -24.01
CA LYS A 327 -24.77 -28.26 -23.58
C LYS A 327 -24.30 -29.36 -24.53
N GLU A 328 -24.34 -29.09 -25.83
CA GLU A 328 -23.91 -30.07 -26.85
C GLU A 328 -22.40 -30.35 -26.71
N SER A 329 -21.98 -31.57 -27.03
CA SER A 329 -20.56 -31.94 -27.09
C SER A 329 -20.02 -31.57 -28.48
N PRO A 330 -18.78 -31.04 -28.61
CA PRO A 330 -17.73 -30.96 -27.58
C PRO A 330 -17.74 -29.68 -26.72
N PHE A 331 -18.66 -28.75 -26.96
CA PHE A 331 -18.74 -27.47 -26.23
C PHE A 331 -18.78 -27.67 -24.71
N LYS A 332 -19.62 -28.58 -24.19
CA LYS A 332 -19.80 -28.75 -22.75
C LYS A 332 -18.48 -29.11 -22.03
N GLU A 333 -17.62 -29.91 -22.64
CA GLU A 333 -16.33 -30.30 -22.06
C GLU A 333 -15.32 -29.16 -22.12
N TRP A 334 -15.26 -28.45 -23.24
CA TRP A 334 -14.39 -27.29 -23.41
C TRP A 334 -14.76 -26.13 -22.48
N SER A 335 -16.04 -25.80 -22.39
CA SER A 335 -16.54 -24.78 -21.45
C SER A 335 -16.19 -25.14 -20.01
N ALA A 336 -16.44 -26.38 -19.58
CA ALA A 336 -16.14 -26.82 -18.21
C ALA A 336 -14.64 -26.76 -17.86
N ALA A 337 -13.75 -26.94 -18.85
CA ALA A 337 -12.31 -26.84 -18.66
C ALA A 337 -11.83 -25.37 -18.68
N LEU A 338 -12.22 -24.60 -19.71
CA LEU A 338 -11.78 -23.22 -19.89
C LEU A 338 -12.33 -22.29 -18.81
N ARG A 339 -13.57 -22.48 -18.33
CA ARG A 339 -14.14 -21.67 -17.24
C ARG A 339 -13.40 -21.82 -15.90
N LYS A 340 -12.50 -22.79 -15.76
CA LYS A 340 -11.64 -22.97 -14.57
C LYS A 340 -10.24 -22.36 -14.74
N VAL A 341 -9.88 -21.92 -15.94
CA VAL A 341 -8.56 -21.35 -16.23
C VAL A 341 -8.48 -19.94 -15.66
N ALA A 342 -7.45 -19.68 -14.85
CA ALA A 342 -7.19 -18.35 -14.31
C ALA A 342 -6.84 -17.36 -15.45
N GLY A 343 -7.42 -16.17 -15.41
CA GLY A 343 -7.22 -15.15 -16.45
C GLY A 343 -7.84 -15.51 -17.81
N ILE A 344 -8.78 -16.46 -17.89
CA ILE A 344 -9.34 -16.90 -19.19
C ILE A 344 -9.95 -15.77 -20.03
N LEU A 345 -10.49 -14.73 -19.39
CA LEU A 345 -11.08 -13.58 -20.06
C LEU A 345 -10.03 -12.57 -20.55
N ASP A 346 -8.77 -12.73 -20.17
CA ASP A 346 -7.67 -11.94 -20.71
C ASP A 346 -7.24 -12.44 -22.10
N TYR A 347 -7.74 -13.59 -22.56
CA TYR A 347 -7.33 -14.17 -23.85
C TYR A 347 -8.16 -13.68 -25.04
N SER A 348 -7.51 -13.45 -26.20
CA SER A 348 -8.23 -13.11 -27.45
C SER A 348 -9.24 -14.16 -27.87
N ARG A 349 -10.26 -13.71 -28.61
CA ARG A 349 -11.14 -14.61 -29.36
C ARG A 349 -10.32 -15.50 -30.30
N ALA A 350 -9.37 -14.92 -31.03
CA ALA A 350 -8.47 -15.67 -31.90
C ALA A 350 -7.69 -16.78 -31.17
N ALA A 351 -7.14 -16.51 -29.98
CA ALA A 351 -6.44 -17.51 -29.18
C ALA A 351 -7.37 -18.67 -28.75
N ILE A 352 -8.60 -18.35 -28.32
CA ILE A 352 -9.59 -19.37 -27.95
C ILE A 352 -9.96 -20.25 -29.17
N PHE A 353 -10.16 -19.65 -30.33
CA PHE A 353 -10.47 -20.38 -31.56
C PHE A 353 -9.30 -21.25 -32.02
N ALA A 354 -8.08 -20.71 -32.04
CA ALA A 354 -6.88 -21.44 -32.42
C ALA A 354 -6.64 -22.65 -31.49
N LEU A 355 -6.85 -22.48 -30.19
CA LEU A 355 -6.74 -23.57 -29.22
C LEU A 355 -7.73 -24.70 -29.50
N ILE A 356 -9.02 -24.38 -29.70
CA ILE A 356 -10.06 -25.39 -29.86
C ILE A 356 -9.94 -26.09 -31.21
N ARG A 357 -9.71 -25.34 -32.29
CA ARG A 357 -9.59 -25.88 -33.65
C ARG A 357 -8.26 -26.60 -33.91
N GLY A 358 -7.21 -26.24 -33.18
CA GLY A 358 -5.91 -26.90 -33.24
C GLY A 358 -5.83 -28.22 -32.46
N ALA A 359 -6.85 -28.57 -31.70
CA ALA A 359 -6.88 -29.78 -30.89
C ALA A 359 -7.25 -31.03 -31.71
N THR A 360 -6.84 -32.21 -31.25
CA THR A 360 -7.31 -33.47 -31.85
C THR A 360 -8.79 -33.68 -31.57
N SER A 361 -9.53 -34.23 -32.54
CA SER A 361 -11.01 -34.34 -32.49
C SER A 361 -11.55 -34.94 -31.20
N ASP A 362 -10.82 -35.91 -30.63
CA ASP A 362 -11.32 -36.72 -29.52
C ASP A 362 -10.86 -36.25 -28.14
N ILE A 363 -10.01 -35.21 -28.05
CA ILE A 363 -9.37 -34.81 -26.78
C ILE A 363 -10.38 -34.47 -25.68
N HIS A 364 -11.55 -33.95 -26.07
CA HIS A 364 -12.61 -33.54 -25.16
C HIS A 364 -13.19 -34.71 -24.34
N HIS A 365 -13.06 -35.95 -24.81
CA HIS A 365 -13.45 -37.15 -24.05
C HIS A 365 -12.52 -37.45 -22.86
N PHE A 366 -11.33 -36.85 -22.82
CA PHE A 366 -10.28 -37.13 -21.83
C PHE A 366 -9.96 -35.87 -21.01
N PRO A 367 -10.66 -35.63 -19.88
CA PRO A 367 -10.55 -34.37 -19.13
C PRO A 367 -9.11 -33.99 -18.72
N VAL A 368 -8.29 -34.98 -18.32
CA VAL A 368 -6.89 -34.74 -17.91
C VAL A 368 -6.03 -34.32 -19.11
N SER A 369 -6.18 -35.01 -20.24
CA SER A 369 -5.46 -34.68 -21.47
C SER A 369 -5.89 -33.32 -22.02
N LEU A 370 -7.20 -33.01 -21.98
CA LEU A 370 -7.75 -31.72 -22.35
C LEU A 370 -7.13 -30.60 -21.50
N GLN A 371 -7.12 -30.73 -20.18
CA GLN A 371 -6.51 -29.74 -19.30
C GLN A 371 -5.01 -29.55 -19.58
N THR A 372 -4.28 -30.66 -19.79
CA THR A 372 -2.85 -30.63 -20.12
C THR A 372 -2.61 -29.90 -21.44
N TYR A 373 -3.47 -30.13 -22.44
CA TYR A 373 -3.40 -29.46 -23.72
C TYR A 373 -3.71 -27.96 -23.61
N ILE A 374 -4.76 -27.58 -22.87
CA ILE A 374 -5.10 -26.18 -22.61
C ILE A 374 -3.90 -25.45 -21.99
N ASN A 375 -3.33 -26.02 -20.93
CA ASN A 375 -2.19 -25.40 -20.24
C ASN A 375 -0.94 -25.26 -21.13
N ALA A 376 -0.79 -26.11 -22.15
CA ALA A 376 0.37 -26.08 -23.05
C ALA A 376 0.17 -25.22 -24.30
N ASN A 377 -1.08 -24.99 -24.74
CA ASN A 377 -1.39 -24.39 -26.04
C ASN A 377 -2.25 -23.13 -25.96
N LEU A 378 -2.81 -22.79 -24.78
CA LEU A 378 -3.49 -21.51 -24.59
C LEU A 378 -2.44 -20.41 -24.50
N ILE A 379 -2.15 -19.82 -25.66
CA ILE A 379 -1.13 -18.78 -25.83
C ILE A 379 -1.82 -17.57 -26.44
N GLU A 380 -1.51 -16.39 -25.92
CA GLU A 380 -2.06 -15.15 -26.45
C GLU A 380 -1.53 -14.85 -27.86
N HIS A 381 -2.42 -14.49 -28.77
CA HIS A 381 -2.05 -14.05 -30.10
C HIS A 381 -1.90 -12.53 -30.12
N LYS A 382 -0.93 -11.99 -30.88
CA LYS A 382 -0.77 -10.53 -31.01
C LYS A 382 -2.10 -9.90 -31.49
N HIS A 383 -2.69 -9.05 -30.65
CA HIS A 383 -3.98 -8.39 -30.90
C HIS A 383 -3.89 -7.26 -31.94
N ASP A 384 -2.71 -6.64 -32.10
CA ASP A 384 -2.50 -5.44 -32.92
C ASP A 384 -2.52 -5.71 -34.44
N ALA A 385 -2.50 -6.97 -34.85
CA ALA A 385 -2.51 -7.39 -36.25
C ALA A 385 -3.26 -8.72 -36.39
N PRO A 386 -4.59 -8.70 -36.62
CA PRO A 386 -5.32 -9.91 -36.94
C PRO A 386 -4.73 -10.49 -38.23
N SER A 387 -4.06 -11.64 -38.12
CA SER A 387 -3.66 -12.41 -39.29
C SER A 387 -4.93 -12.86 -40.00
N ALA A 388 -5.01 -12.63 -41.31
CA ALA A 388 -6.08 -13.20 -42.15
C ALA A 388 -6.01 -14.73 -42.25
N GLU A 389 -4.96 -15.34 -41.69
CA GLU A 389 -4.72 -16.77 -41.71
C GLU A 389 -4.86 -17.33 -40.30
N THR A 390 -6.09 -17.70 -39.95
CA THR A 390 -6.31 -18.90 -39.14
C THR A 390 -7.30 -19.75 -39.93
N PRO A 391 -6.87 -20.91 -40.49
CA PRO A 391 -7.77 -21.81 -41.20
C PRO A 391 -8.91 -22.33 -40.32
#